data_AF-A0A6P0VZK5-F1
#
_entry.id   AF-A0A6P0VZK5-F1
#
_cell.length_a   1.000
_cell.length_b   1.000
_cell.length_c   1.000
_cell.angle_alpha   90.00
_cell.angle_beta   90.00
_cell.angle_gamma   90.00
#
_symmetry.space_group_name_H-M   'P 1'
#
loop_
_entity.id
_entity.type
_entity.pdbx_description
1 polymer ?
#
loop_
_entity_poly.entity_id
_entity_poly.type
_entity_poly.pdbx_seq_one_letter_code
_entity_poly.pdbx_strand_id
1 'polypeptide(L)'
;MDRETKGKLRRIWFARSLLGLGVFVALGFSIRQVSVVRIHTATHKQTYEQFQKQLLLQEQKQLQLLLQEQKQLQELEQQLQLLKLSYERLQFQKQKSNQAWLFLGLSVLGFITLLLLLLRQQNQVSLTLTGQLFLPEECIADLEALHQRMKSQQCPLWFIQLRMLQEIVELLWAFQIHIRIENFWLPGKSDSIDE
;
A
#
# COMPACT_ATOMS: atom_id res chain seq x y z
N MET A 1 -31.50 -31.48 -111.78
CA MET A 1 -31.63 -30.86 -110.44
C MET A 1 -31.75 -29.35 -110.63
N ASP A 2 -32.95 -28.82 -110.36
CA ASP A 2 -33.33 -27.45 -110.75
C ASP A 2 -32.51 -26.39 -110.00
N ARG A 3 -32.13 -25.30 -110.69
CA ARG A 3 -31.37 -24.19 -110.07
C ARG A 3 -32.10 -23.61 -108.85
N GLU A 4 -33.43 -23.68 -108.84
CA GLU A 4 -34.28 -23.21 -107.73
C GLU A 4 -34.14 -24.07 -106.46
N THR A 5 -34.05 -25.40 -106.60
CA THR A 5 -33.88 -26.32 -105.46
C THR A 5 -32.51 -26.19 -104.80
N LYS A 6 -31.44 -25.95 -105.58
CA LYS A 6 -30.09 -25.66 -105.04
C LYS A 6 -30.06 -24.38 -104.20
N GLY A 7 -30.81 -23.35 -104.61
CA GLY A 7 -30.93 -22.09 -103.85
C GLY A 7 -31.62 -22.27 -102.50
N LYS A 8 -32.71 -23.03 -102.44
CA LYS A 8 -33.44 -23.34 -101.20
C LYS A 8 -32.58 -24.15 -100.22
N LEU A 9 -31.84 -25.14 -100.72
CA LEU A 9 -30.95 -25.96 -99.88
C LEU A 9 -29.80 -25.15 -99.28
N ARG A 10 -29.20 -24.21 -100.05
CA ARG A 10 -28.13 -23.33 -99.56
C ARG A 10 -28.62 -22.39 -98.46
N ARG A 11 -29.86 -21.87 -98.56
CA ARG A 11 -30.47 -21.04 -97.49
C ARG A 11 -30.70 -21.85 -96.21
N ILE A 12 -31.18 -23.09 -96.32
CA ILE A 12 -31.36 -23.98 -95.16
C ILE A 12 -30.03 -24.30 -94.50
N TRP A 13 -29.00 -24.61 -95.28
CA TRP A 13 -27.64 -24.85 -94.76
C TRP A 13 -27.08 -23.61 -94.07
N PHE A 14 -27.23 -22.43 -94.67
CA PHE A 14 -26.78 -21.18 -94.07
C PHE A 14 -27.52 -20.87 -92.76
N ALA A 15 -28.85 -21.02 -92.72
CA ALA A 15 -29.65 -20.83 -91.52
C ALA A 15 -29.23 -21.79 -90.40
N ARG A 16 -28.94 -23.07 -90.72
CA ARG A 16 -28.43 -24.05 -89.75
C ARG A 16 -27.03 -23.68 -89.23
N SER A 17 -26.13 -23.22 -90.10
CA SER A 17 -24.80 -22.75 -89.68
C SER A 17 -24.90 -21.51 -88.79
N LEU A 18 -25.82 -20.59 -89.08
CA LEU A 18 -26.03 -19.38 -88.28
C LEU A 18 -26.59 -19.71 -86.89
N LEU A 19 -27.54 -20.65 -86.81
CA LEU A 19 -28.04 -21.17 -85.54
C LEU A 19 -26.94 -21.88 -84.74
N GLY A 20 -26.12 -22.71 -85.40
CA GLY A 20 -24.97 -23.36 -84.78
C GLY A 20 -23.95 -22.38 -84.21
N LEU A 21 -23.62 -21.33 -84.95
CA LEU A 21 -22.75 -20.24 -84.50
C LEU A 21 -23.35 -19.48 -83.31
N GLY A 22 -24.64 -19.16 -83.35
CA GLY A 22 -25.33 -18.51 -82.25
C GLY A 22 -25.28 -19.32 -80.94
N VAL A 23 -25.52 -20.63 -81.02
CA VAL A 23 -25.42 -21.54 -79.86
C VAL A 23 -23.99 -21.59 -79.34
N PHE A 24 -22.98 -21.65 -80.22
CA PHE A 24 -21.57 -21.70 -79.80
C PHE A 24 -21.14 -20.42 -79.08
N VAL A 25 -21.58 -19.26 -79.57
CA VAL A 25 -21.32 -17.96 -78.91
C VAL A 25 -22.03 -17.87 -77.55
N ALA A 26 -23.28 -18.32 -77.47
CA ALA A 26 -24.02 -18.34 -76.20
C ALA A 26 -23.38 -19.27 -75.16
N LEU A 27 -22.92 -20.45 -75.57
CA LEU A 27 -22.18 -21.38 -74.71
C LEU A 27 -20.84 -20.79 -74.27
N GLY A 28 -20.09 -20.16 -75.18
CA GLY A 28 -18.83 -19.48 -74.85
C GLY A 28 -19.01 -18.36 -73.81
N PHE A 29 -20.06 -17.55 -73.94
CA PHE A 29 -20.38 -16.52 -72.95
C PHE A 29 -20.78 -17.13 -71.59
N SER A 30 -21.57 -18.20 -71.59
CA SER A 30 -22.00 -18.89 -70.37
C SER A 30 -20.83 -19.51 -69.61
N ILE A 31 -19.89 -20.14 -70.30
CA ILE A 31 -18.67 -20.71 -69.71
C ILE A 31 -17.81 -19.61 -69.06
N ARG A 32 -17.67 -18.45 -69.73
CA ARG A 32 -16.92 -17.31 -69.18
C ARG A 32 -17.58 -16.70 -67.95
N GLN A 33 -18.91 -16.60 -67.91
CA GLN A 33 -19.63 -16.13 -66.73
C GLN A 33 -19.44 -17.08 -65.53
N VAL A 34 -19.56 -18.39 -65.77
CA VAL A 34 -19.34 -19.40 -64.70
C VAL A 34 -17.91 -19.37 -64.18
N SER A 35 -16.90 -19.17 -65.04
CA SER A 35 -15.50 -19.08 -64.59
C SER A 35 -15.25 -17.82 -63.77
N VAL A 36 -15.80 -16.67 -64.16
CA VAL A 36 -15.68 -15.42 -63.39
C VAL A 36 -16.35 -15.55 -62.02
N VAL A 37 -17.55 -16.14 -61.95
CA VAL A 37 -18.24 -16.40 -60.67
C VAL A 37 -17.42 -17.34 -59.80
N ARG A 38 -16.85 -18.42 -60.35
CA ARG A 38 -15.97 -19.32 -59.59
C ARG A 38 -14.75 -18.59 -59.03
N ILE A 39 -14.10 -17.76 -59.84
CA ILE A 39 -12.95 -16.95 -59.38
C ILE A 39 -13.37 -16.01 -58.25
N HIS A 40 -14.51 -15.31 -58.37
CA HIS A 40 -15.01 -14.41 -57.33
C HIS A 40 -15.39 -15.16 -56.05
N THR A 41 -16.02 -16.33 -56.15
CA THR A 41 -16.33 -17.15 -54.96
C THR A 41 -15.06 -17.67 -54.28
N ALA A 42 -14.03 -18.01 -55.06
CA ALA A 42 -12.75 -18.47 -54.52
C ALA A 42 -11.99 -17.33 -53.82
N THR A 43 -11.94 -16.12 -54.42
CA THR A 43 -11.32 -14.95 -53.79
C THR A 43 -12.06 -14.54 -52.53
N HIS A 44 -13.40 -14.49 -52.55
CA HIS A 44 -14.18 -14.23 -51.35
C HIS A 44 -13.91 -15.24 -50.25
N LYS A 45 -13.89 -16.54 -50.57
CA LYS A 45 -13.59 -17.58 -49.59
C LYS A 45 -12.21 -17.36 -48.95
N GLN A 46 -11.20 -17.05 -49.76
CA GLN A 46 -9.85 -16.76 -49.27
C GLN A 46 -9.80 -15.50 -48.39
N THR A 47 -10.50 -14.44 -48.76
CA THR A 47 -10.59 -13.21 -47.95
C THR A 47 -11.29 -13.48 -46.61
N TYR A 48 -12.36 -14.28 -46.61
CA TYR A 48 -13.05 -14.68 -45.38
C TYR A 48 -12.15 -15.51 -44.46
N GLU A 49 -11.41 -16.48 -44.99
CA GLU A 49 -10.45 -17.27 -44.21
C GLU A 49 -9.32 -16.40 -43.62
N GLN A 50 -8.82 -15.43 -44.39
CA GLN A 50 -7.82 -14.48 -43.90
C GLN A 50 -8.38 -13.59 -42.79
N PHE A 51 -9.59 -13.08 -42.97
CA PHE A 51 -10.27 -12.25 -41.96
C PHE A 51 -10.52 -13.04 -40.67
N GLN A 52 -10.97 -14.29 -40.75
CA GLN A 52 -11.14 -15.16 -39.57
C GLN A 52 -9.81 -15.40 -38.84
N LYS A 53 -8.72 -15.66 -39.57
CA LYS A 53 -7.39 -15.82 -38.96
C LYS A 53 -6.92 -14.55 -38.25
N GLN A 54 -7.18 -13.38 -38.83
CA GLN A 54 -6.84 -12.10 -38.22
C GLN A 54 -7.65 -11.86 -36.94
N LEU A 55 -8.96 -12.16 -36.98
CA LEU A 55 -9.84 -12.02 -35.82
C LEU A 55 -9.37 -12.93 -34.66
N LEU A 56 -9.10 -14.21 -34.94
CA LEU A 56 -8.61 -15.16 -33.93
C LEU A 56 -7.24 -14.73 -33.35
N LEU A 57 -6.34 -14.22 -34.19
CA LEU A 57 -5.04 -13.73 -33.74
C LEU A 57 -5.18 -12.49 -32.86
N GLN A 58 -6.13 -11.61 -33.18
CA GLN A 58 -6.44 -10.44 -32.37
C GLN A 58 -7.03 -10.84 -31.00
N GLU A 59 -7.95 -11.79 -30.96
CA GLU A 59 -8.50 -12.33 -29.71
C GLU A 59 -7.40 -12.97 -28.85
N GLN A 60 -6.51 -13.76 -29.44
CA GLN A 60 -5.37 -14.34 -28.73
C GLN A 60 -4.44 -13.28 -28.13
N LYS A 61 -4.17 -12.19 -28.87
CA LYS A 61 -3.36 -11.08 -28.35
C LYS A 61 -4.05 -10.38 -27.18
N GLN A 62 -5.35 -10.16 -27.26
CA GLN A 62 -6.11 -9.55 -26.17
C GLN A 62 -6.09 -10.44 -24.91
N LEU A 63 -6.27 -11.76 -25.08
CA LEU A 63 -6.17 -12.71 -23.96
C LEU A 63 -4.77 -12.74 -23.35
N GLN A 64 -3.71 -12.65 -24.17
CA GLN A 64 -2.34 -12.56 -23.66
C GLN A 64 -2.10 -11.29 -22.85
N LEU A 65 -2.61 -10.14 -23.31
CA LEU A 65 -2.52 -8.88 -22.58
C LEU A 65 -3.25 -8.96 -21.24
N LEU A 66 -4.49 -9.46 -21.22
CA LEU A 66 -5.25 -9.63 -19.98
C LEU A 66 -4.56 -10.56 -18.99
N LEU A 67 -3.98 -11.65 -19.47
CA LEU A 67 -3.24 -12.60 -18.63
C LEU A 67 -1.95 -11.97 -18.07
N GLN A 68 -1.30 -11.09 -18.84
CA GLN A 68 -0.15 -10.33 -18.38
C GLN A 68 -0.54 -9.31 -17.30
N GLU A 69 -1.63 -8.57 -17.49
CA GLU A 69 -2.16 -7.64 -16.49
C GLU A 69 -2.53 -8.35 -15.18
N GLN A 70 -3.16 -9.53 -15.26
CA GLN A 70 -3.45 -10.32 -14.06
C GLN A 70 -2.20 -10.75 -13.31
N LYS A 71 -1.14 -11.17 -14.02
CA LYS A 71 0.15 -11.51 -13.38
C LYS A 71 0.77 -10.31 -12.68
N GLN A 72 0.74 -9.14 -13.30
CA GLN A 72 1.26 -7.91 -12.70
C GLN A 72 0.48 -7.52 -11.45
N LEU A 73 -0.85 -7.62 -11.47
CA LEU A 73 -1.68 -7.39 -10.29
C LEU A 73 -1.34 -8.37 -9.16
N GLN A 74 -1.14 -9.65 -9.49
CA GLN A 74 -0.78 -10.67 -8.51
C GLN A 74 0.60 -10.43 -7.89
N GLU A 75 1.59 -10.03 -8.69
CA GLU A 75 2.92 -9.64 -8.20
C GLU A 75 2.84 -8.42 -7.28
N LEU A 76 2.03 -7.43 -7.64
CA LEU A 76 1.83 -6.22 -6.83
C LEU A 76 1.14 -6.52 -5.50
N GLU A 77 0.14 -7.42 -5.51
CA GLU A 77 -0.49 -7.92 -4.28
C GLU A 77 0.51 -8.64 -3.37
N GLN A 78 1.40 -9.47 -3.93
CA GLN A 78 2.46 -10.14 -3.17
C GLN A 78 3.42 -9.15 -2.54
N GLN A 79 3.86 -8.13 -3.29
CA GLN A 79 4.72 -7.06 -2.77
C GLN A 79 4.05 -6.31 -1.62
N LEU A 80 2.75 -6.02 -1.76
CA LEU A 80 1.98 -5.33 -0.73
C LEU A 80 1.83 -6.19 0.54
N GLN A 81 1.65 -7.50 0.41
CA GLN A 81 1.66 -8.43 1.56
C GLN A 81 3.02 -8.46 2.27
N LEU A 82 4.13 -8.48 1.52
CA LEU A 82 5.47 -8.43 2.09
C LEU A 82 5.72 -7.12 2.84
N LEU A 83 5.23 -6.00 2.30
CA LEU A 83 5.36 -4.68 2.91
C LEU A 83 4.51 -4.55 4.19
N LYS A 84 3.30 -5.14 4.20
CA LYS A 84 2.50 -5.25 5.43
C LYS A 84 3.23 -6.06 6.51
N LEU A 85 3.80 -7.21 6.14
CA LEU A 85 4.58 -8.04 7.07
C LEU A 85 5.81 -7.31 7.61
N SER A 86 6.53 -6.55 6.78
CA SER A 86 7.69 -5.77 7.24
C SER A 86 7.28 -4.65 8.18
N TYR A 87 6.17 -3.97 7.90
CA TYR A 87 5.61 -2.93 8.77
C TYR A 87 5.18 -3.49 10.14
N GLU A 88 4.50 -4.63 10.18
CA GLU A 88 4.12 -5.30 11.43
C GLU A 88 5.34 -5.67 12.28
N ARG A 89 6.41 -6.17 11.65
CA ARG A 89 7.68 -6.46 12.34
C ARG A 89 8.31 -5.21 12.96
N LEU A 90 8.30 -4.08 12.24
CA LEU A 90 8.80 -2.80 12.75
C LEU A 90 7.99 -2.30 13.94
N GLN A 91 6.66 -2.38 13.87
CA GLN A 91 5.78 -2.02 14.99
C GLN A 91 6.04 -2.88 16.22
N PHE A 92 6.17 -4.20 16.04
CA PHE A 92 6.50 -5.11 17.13
C PHE A 92 7.87 -4.79 17.76
N GLN A 93 8.87 -4.46 16.94
CA GLN A 93 10.20 -4.07 17.42
C GLN A 93 10.16 -2.76 18.23
N LYS A 94 9.39 -1.76 17.76
CA LYS A 94 9.19 -0.50 18.48
C LYS A 94 8.50 -0.72 19.83
N GLN A 95 7.49 -1.59 19.87
CA GLN A 95 6.80 -1.94 21.11
C GLN A 95 7.74 -2.63 22.12
N LYS A 96 8.57 -3.57 21.65
CA LYS A 96 9.56 -4.26 22.51
C LYS A 96 10.63 -3.29 23.05
N SER A 97 11.06 -2.34 22.23
CA SER A 97 12.01 -1.30 22.66
C SER A 97 11.42 -0.43 23.78
N ASN A 98 10.18 0.04 23.63
CA ASN A 98 9.51 0.85 24.66
C ASN A 98 9.38 0.11 25.99
N GLN A 99 9.10 -1.20 25.98
CA GLN A 99 9.07 -1.99 27.21
C GLN A 99 10.44 -2.06 27.88
N ALA A 100 11.52 -2.25 27.12
CA ALA A 100 12.88 -2.26 27.68
C ALA A 100 13.24 -0.93 28.35
N TRP A 101 12.88 0.21 27.72
CA TRP A 101 13.06 1.54 28.32
C TRP A 101 12.27 1.73 29.61
N LEU A 102 11.03 1.20 29.68
CA LEU A 102 10.23 1.25 30.91
C LEU A 102 10.85 0.44 32.05
N PHE A 103 11.33 -0.78 31.77
CA PHE A 103 12.01 -1.60 32.79
C PHE A 103 13.32 -0.97 33.25
N LEU A 104 14.09 -0.37 32.34
CA LEU A 104 15.34 0.32 32.68
C LEU A 104 15.07 1.59 33.50
N GLY A 105 14.03 2.36 33.15
CA GLY A 105 13.60 3.51 33.95
C GLY A 105 13.18 3.13 35.37
N LEU A 106 12.40 2.06 35.53
CA LEU A 106 11.97 1.56 36.83
C LEU A 106 13.15 1.00 37.66
N SER A 107 14.10 0.30 37.04
CA SER A 107 15.25 -0.25 37.76
C SER A 107 16.18 0.86 38.27
N VAL A 108 16.42 1.90 37.46
CA VAL A 108 17.23 3.06 37.84
C VAL A 108 16.55 3.83 38.98
N LEU A 109 15.24 4.06 38.90
CA LEU A 109 14.49 4.72 39.96
C LEU A 109 14.57 3.93 41.27
N GLY A 110 14.39 2.61 41.21
CA GLY A 110 14.55 1.71 42.35
C GLY A 110 15.95 1.78 42.95
N PHE A 111 16.99 1.78 42.13
CA PHE A 111 18.37 1.91 42.60
C PHE A 111 18.65 3.26 43.29
N ILE A 112 18.16 4.37 42.73
CA ILE A 112 18.27 5.70 43.35
C ILE A 112 17.57 5.73 44.71
N THR A 113 16.34 5.20 44.79
CA THR A 113 15.61 5.16 46.08
C THR A 113 16.32 4.31 47.13
N LEU A 114 16.89 3.16 46.74
CA LEU A 114 17.69 2.31 47.63
C LEU A 114 18.96 3.04 48.10
N LEU A 115 19.66 3.73 47.19
CA LEU A 115 20.87 4.48 47.49
C LEU A 115 20.58 5.62 48.48
N LEU A 116 19.48 6.35 48.29
CA LEU A 116 19.03 7.39 49.21
C LEU A 116 18.67 6.82 50.60
N LEU A 117 18.05 5.64 50.66
CA LEU A 117 17.78 4.94 51.92
C LEU A 117 19.06 4.53 52.64
N LEU A 118 20.05 3.98 51.92
CA LEU A 118 21.35 3.58 52.48
C LEU A 118 22.14 4.79 52.98
N LEU A 119 22.18 5.88 52.21
CA LEU A 119 22.81 7.15 52.61
C LEU A 119 22.15 7.73 53.87
N ARG A 120 20.82 7.63 53.98
CA ARG A 120 20.08 8.07 55.16
C ARG A 120 20.40 7.21 56.38
N GLN A 121 20.61 5.91 56.20
CA GLN A 121 20.91 4.99 57.31
C GLN A 121 22.32 5.21 57.89
N GLN A 122 23.28 5.70 57.10
CA GLN A 122 24.68 5.87 57.51
C GLN A 122 25.03 7.16 58.28
N ASN A 123 24.06 8.06 58.58
CA ASN A 123 24.16 9.32 59.35
C ASN A 123 24.30 10.65 58.57
N GLN A 124 23.61 11.66 59.12
CA GLN A 124 23.83 13.12 59.06
C GLN A 124 23.82 13.87 57.72
N VAL A 125 23.40 13.27 56.60
CA VAL A 125 23.07 14.09 55.44
C VAL A 125 21.80 14.88 55.77
N SER A 126 21.96 16.17 56.07
CA SER A 126 20.88 17.10 56.29
C SER A 126 20.00 17.12 55.03
N LEU A 127 18.68 16.95 55.22
CA LEU A 127 17.66 16.92 54.17
C LEU A 127 17.78 18.12 53.20
N THR A 128 18.37 19.22 53.67
CA THR A 128 18.67 20.43 52.92
C THR A 128 19.65 20.21 51.77
N LEU A 129 20.69 19.39 51.95
CA LEU A 129 21.75 19.23 50.94
C LEU A 129 21.30 18.35 49.76
N THR A 130 20.48 17.33 50.02
CA THR A 130 19.86 16.50 48.98
C THR A 130 18.65 17.16 48.34
N GLY A 131 17.91 18.00 49.08
CA GLY A 131 16.80 18.79 48.52
C GLY A 131 17.27 19.84 47.50
N GLN A 132 18.37 20.54 47.78
CA GLN A 132 18.92 21.59 46.90
C GLN A 132 19.35 21.11 45.51
N LEU A 133 19.64 19.82 45.33
CA LEU A 133 20.08 19.28 44.04
C LEU A 133 18.91 18.94 43.09
N PHE A 134 17.70 18.74 43.60
CA PHE A 134 16.59 18.19 42.82
C PHE A 134 15.30 19.00 42.89
N LEU A 135 15.15 19.89 43.89
CA LEU A 135 13.92 20.64 44.11
C LEU A 135 14.16 22.15 43.94
N PRO A 136 13.19 22.89 43.38
CA PRO A 136 13.23 24.35 43.36
C PRO A 136 13.37 24.90 44.78
N GLU A 137 14.06 26.04 44.91
CA GLU A 137 14.33 26.69 46.19
C GLU A 137 13.04 27.01 46.97
N GLU A 138 11.95 27.34 46.25
CA GLU A 138 10.62 27.58 46.81
C GLU A 138 10.05 26.36 47.55
N CYS A 139 10.21 25.16 46.98
CA CYS A 139 9.71 23.92 47.58
C CYS A 139 10.52 23.55 48.83
N ILE A 140 11.80 23.88 48.86
CA ILE A 140 12.68 23.63 50.02
C ILE A 140 12.27 24.51 51.19
N ALA A 141 11.98 25.79 50.93
CA ALA A 141 11.50 26.71 51.97
C ALA A 141 10.18 26.24 52.60
N ASP A 142 9.25 25.73 51.78
CA ASP A 142 7.98 25.19 52.28
C ASP A 142 8.15 23.91 53.09
N LEU A 143 9.04 23.00 52.65
CA LEU A 143 9.40 21.78 53.39
C LEU A 143 10.04 22.10 54.74
N GLU A 144 10.90 23.13 54.79
CA GLU A 144 11.56 23.56 56.02
C GLU A 144 10.56 24.24 56.98
N ALA A 145 9.67 25.09 56.45
CA ALA A 145 8.60 25.69 57.23
C ALA A 145 7.64 24.63 57.81
N LEU A 146 7.31 23.60 57.04
CA LEU A 146 6.50 22.47 57.49
C LEU A 146 7.22 21.68 58.59
N HIS A 147 8.52 21.41 58.42
CA HIS A 147 9.33 20.72 59.42
C HIS A 147 9.39 21.50 60.74
N GLN A 148 9.57 22.82 60.68
CA GLN A 148 9.57 23.69 61.86
C GLN A 148 8.22 23.71 62.57
N ARG A 149 7.09 23.78 61.82
CA ARG A 149 5.73 23.70 62.39
C ARG A 149 5.45 22.36 63.08
N MET A 150 5.90 21.25 62.51
CA MET A 150 5.70 19.93 63.13
C MET A 150 6.59 19.73 64.37
N LYS A 151 7.80 20.31 64.37
CA LYS A 151 8.66 20.34 65.56
C LYS A 151 8.04 21.15 66.70
N SER A 152 7.44 22.31 66.41
CA SER A 152 6.80 23.14 67.44
C SER A 152 5.55 22.48 68.02
N GLN A 153 4.87 21.63 67.25
CA GLN A 153 3.71 20.84 67.69
C GLN A 153 4.07 19.56 68.48
N GLN A 154 5.36 19.31 68.75
CA GLN A 154 5.84 18.11 69.47
C GLN A 154 5.40 16.79 68.82
N CYS A 155 5.27 16.75 67.50
CA CYS A 155 4.92 15.51 66.80
C CYS A 155 6.04 14.45 66.94
N PRO A 156 5.69 13.15 66.98
CA PRO A 156 6.69 12.10 67.04
C PRO A 156 7.52 12.04 65.75
N LEU A 157 8.81 11.75 65.89
CA LEU A 157 9.79 11.90 64.81
C LEU A 157 9.47 11.05 63.56
N TRP A 158 8.91 9.85 63.73
CA TRP A 158 8.50 8.99 62.63
C TRP A 158 7.35 9.59 61.81
N PHE A 159 6.43 10.32 62.46
CA PHE A 159 5.30 10.96 61.79
C PHE A 159 5.76 12.15 60.95
N ILE A 160 6.68 12.95 61.50
CA ILE A 160 7.34 14.05 60.77
C ILE A 160 8.02 13.48 59.52
N GLN A 161 8.74 12.37 59.65
CA GLN A 161 9.42 11.74 58.51
C GLN A 161 8.46 11.21 57.45
N LEU A 162 7.36 10.56 57.86
CA LEU A 162 6.35 10.07 56.92
C LEU A 162 5.67 11.22 56.18
N ARG A 163 5.32 12.29 56.90
CA ARG A 163 4.69 13.47 56.31
C ARG A 163 5.62 14.18 55.33
N MET A 164 6.89 14.36 55.69
CA MET A 164 7.90 14.92 54.78
C MET A 164 8.08 14.06 53.53
N LEU A 165 8.08 12.73 53.67
CA LEU A 165 8.18 11.81 52.53
C LEU A 165 6.97 11.94 51.60
N GLN A 166 5.75 12.04 52.17
CA GLN A 166 4.53 12.25 51.40
C GLN A 166 4.60 13.53 50.57
N GLU A 167 4.95 14.66 51.18
CA GLU A 167 5.03 15.96 50.49
C GLU A 167 6.09 15.94 49.38
N ILE A 168 7.24 15.29 49.62
CA ILE A 168 8.28 15.10 48.59
C ILE A 168 7.75 14.28 47.41
N VAL A 169 6.99 13.21 47.67
CA VAL A 169 6.39 12.38 46.60
C VAL A 169 5.34 13.17 45.81
N GLU A 170 4.50 13.96 46.49
CA GLU A 170 3.51 14.83 45.84
C GLU A 170 4.19 15.89 44.96
N LEU A 171 5.28 16.49 45.44
CA LEU A 171 6.10 17.44 44.67
C LEU A 171 6.75 16.79 43.44
N LEU A 172 7.34 15.60 43.59
CA LEU A 172 7.90 14.83 42.48
C LEU A 172 6.84 14.49 41.43
N TRP A 173 5.63 14.13 41.89
CA TRP A 173 4.52 13.81 41.01
C TRP A 173 4.04 15.04 40.25
N ALA A 174 3.88 16.18 40.93
CA ALA A 174 3.52 17.45 40.33
C ALA A 174 4.55 17.88 39.26
N PHE A 175 5.84 17.75 39.58
CA PHE A 175 6.92 18.06 38.64
C PHE A 175 6.90 17.14 37.40
N GLN A 176 6.65 15.84 37.59
CA GLN A 176 6.53 14.91 36.49
C GLN A 176 5.33 15.22 35.58
N ILE A 177 4.19 15.63 36.15
CA ILE A 177 3.03 16.09 35.38
C ILE A 177 3.38 17.35 34.59
N HIS A 178 4.04 18.33 35.23
CA HIS A 178 4.43 19.57 34.59
C HIS A 178 5.33 19.33 33.37
N ILE A 179 6.39 18.52 33.52
CA ILE A 179 7.27 18.13 32.41
C ILE A 179 6.47 17.44 31.29
N ARG A 180 5.50 16.57 31.63
CA ARG A 180 4.68 15.91 30.62
C ARG A 180 3.81 16.91 29.86
N ILE A 181 3.23 17.90 30.54
CA ILE A 181 2.40 18.93 29.92
C ILE A 181 3.25 19.82 29.00
N GLU A 182 4.43 20.25 29.44
CA GLU A 182 5.35 21.04 28.61
C GLU A 182 5.80 20.26 27.37
N ASN A 183 6.09 18.97 27.52
CA ASN A 183 6.43 18.11 26.38
C ASN A 183 5.25 17.83 25.45
N PHE A 184 4.02 17.86 25.96
CA PHE A 184 2.80 17.75 25.14
C PHE A 184 2.55 19.00 24.29
N TRP A 185 3.05 20.16 24.73
CA TRP A 185 2.88 21.45 24.06
C TRP A 185 4.04 21.85 23.14
N LEU A 186 5.14 21.09 23.13
CA LEU A 186 6.13 21.21 22.07
C LEU A 186 5.45 20.76 20.76
N PRO A 187 5.23 21.66 19.78
CA PRO A 187 4.72 21.25 18.49
C PRO A 187 5.70 20.20 17.97
N GLY A 188 5.21 18.95 17.87
CA GLY A 188 6.01 17.85 17.37
C GLY A 188 6.62 18.34 16.08
N LYS A 189 7.96 18.27 16.00
CA LYS A 189 8.77 18.56 14.81
C LYS A 189 7.94 18.11 13.61
N SER A 190 7.27 19.07 12.99
CA SER A 190 6.60 18.82 11.74
C SER A 190 7.75 18.56 10.81
N ASP A 191 7.90 17.29 10.43
CA ASP A 191 8.55 16.92 9.18
C ASP A 191 7.84 17.72 8.08
N SER A 192 8.25 18.97 7.87
CA SER A 192 8.33 19.55 6.54
C SER A 192 9.52 18.82 5.91
N ILE A 193 9.36 17.78 5.09
CA ILE A 193 8.59 17.74 3.85
C ILE A 193 8.80 19.04 3.05
N ASP A 194 9.62 18.87 2.02
CA ASP A 194 9.85 19.70 0.83
C ASP A 194 10.89 20.84 0.90
N GLU A 195 12.13 20.49 0.54
CA GLU A 195 12.78 20.94 -0.71
C GLU A 195 13.65 19.81 -1.31
#